data_AF-A0A964HH29-F1
#
_entry.id   AF-A0A964HH29-F1
#
_cell.length_a   1.000
_cell.length_b   1.000
_cell.length_c   1.000
_cell.angle_alpha   90.00
_cell.angle_beta   90.00
_cell.angle_gamma   90.00
#
_symmetry.space_group_name_H-M   'P 1'
#
loop_
_entity.id
_entity.type
_entity.pdbx_description
1 polymer ?
#
loop_
_entity_poly.entity_id
_entity_poly.type
_entity_poly.pdbx_seq_one_letter_code
_entity_poly.pdbx_strand_id
1 'polypeptide(L)'
;INDPEHSKLAIWVGGKNSNARGKPTFMKMVASGLPNNAPRWPEVNAVVKKILMTYKADARPWERLADWIDRIGWPRFFEKCDLPFTKYLIDDWRGSRYNLNASNHIRF
;
A
#
# COMPACT_ATOMS: atom_id res chain seq x y z
N ILE A 1 -20.05 -6.77 12.67
CA ILE A 1 -18.90 -6.97 11.73
C ILE A 1 -19.16 -6.36 10.35
N ASN A 2 -20.41 -6.39 9.85
CA ASN A 2 -20.79 -5.79 8.56
C ASN A 2 -21.65 -4.53 8.75
N ASP A 3 -21.24 -3.64 9.63
CA ASP A 3 -21.96 -2.38 9.85
C ASP A 3 -21.62 -1.38 8.74
N PRO A 4 -22.58 -0.68 8.11
CA PRO A 4 -22.29 0.29 7.06
C PRO A 4 -21.50 1.52 7.55
N GLU A 5 -21.72 1.94 8.80
CA GLU A 5 -21.16 3.18 9.36
C GLU A 5 -19.85 2.93 10.11
N HIS A 6 -19.80 1.87 10.90
CA HIS A 6 -18.67 1.59 11.79
C HIS A 6 -17.65 0.60 11.22
N SER A 7 -18.04 -0.29 10.31
CA SER A 7 -17.07 -1.14 9.61
C SER A 7 -16.47 -0.36 8.45
N LYS A 8 -15.14 -0.19 8.45
CA LYS A 8 -14.39 0.45 7.37
C LYS A 8 -13.41 -0.54 6.75
N LEU A 9 -12.99 -0.24 5.52
CA LEU A 9 -12.07 -1.07 4.76
C LEU A 9 -10.69 -0.41 4.70
N ALA A 10 -9.66 -1.25 4.72
CA ALA A 10 -8.27 -0.83 4.52
C ALA A 10 -7.67 -1.62 3.35
N ILE A 11 -6.78 -0.97 2.59
CA ILE A 11 -6.09 -1.58 1.46
C ILE A 11 -4.63 -1.80 1.84
N TRP A 12 -4.17 -3.03 1.59
CA TRP A 12 -2.82 -3.49 1.89
C TRP A 12 -2.16 -3.99 0.61
N VAL A 13 -0.89 -3.65 0.42
CA VAL A 13 -0.13 -3.99 -0.81
C VAL A 13 1.29 -4.43 -0.51
N GLY A 14 1.97 -5.03 -1.49
CA GLY A 14 3.39 -5.38 -1.39
C GLY A 14 3.69 -6.71 -0.66
N GLY A 15 2.67 -7.52 -0.40
CA GLY A 15 2.85 -8.89 0.12
C GLY A 15 3.26 -9.88 -0.97
N LYS A 16 4.11 -10.86 -0.63
CA LYS A 16 4.60 -11.90 -1.54
C LYS A 16 5.01 -13.14 -0.76
N ASN A 17 4.63 -14.32 -1.25
CA ASN A 17 5.01 -15.61 -0.65
C ASN A 17 6.12 -16.34 -1.41
N SER A 18 6.33 -16.02 -2.68
CA SER A 18 7.34 -16.66 -3.54
C SER A 18 8.75 -16.18 -3.21
N ASN A 19 9.75 -17.06 -3.34
CA ASN A 19 11.17 -16.71 -3.21
C ASN A 19 11.81 -16.17 -4.51
N ALA A 20 11.07 -16.12 -5.62
CA ALA A 20 11.62 -15.65 -6.89
C ALA A 20 12.02 -14.16 -6.82
N ARG A 21 13.28 -13.84 -7.15
CA ARG A 21 13.89 -12.49 -7.20
C ARG A 21 13.96 -11.71 -5.88
N GLY A 22 13.41 -12.24 -4.80
CA GLY A 22 13.41 -11.60 -3.48
C GLY A 22 12.70 -12.45 -2.45
N LYS A 23 13.00 -12.21 -1.17
CA LYS A 23 12.40 -12.92 -0.05
C LYS A 23 10.89 -12.65 0.06
N PRO A 24 10.12 -13.53 0.71
CA PRO A 24 8.74 -13.27 1.06
C PRO A 24 8.63 -11.99 1.89
N THR A 25 7.59 -11.21 1.62
CA THR A 25 7.35 -9.92 2.27
C THR A 25 5.91 -9.86 2.79
N PHE A 26 5.73 -9.19 3.92
CA PHE A 26 4.40 -8.83 4.39
C PHE A 26 3.89 -7.61 3.64
N MET A 27 2.57 -7.57 3.47
CA MET A 27 1.87 -6.41 2.94
C MET A 27 1.93 -5.22 3.93
N LYS A 28 1.89 -4.00 3.40
CA LYS A 28 1.81 -2.75 4.16
C LYS A 28 0.52 -2.00 3.79
N MET A 29 -0.10 -1.35 4.77
CA MET A 29 -1.31 -0.57 4.57
C MET A 29 -1.01 0.70 3.76
N VAL A 30 -1.86 1.01 2.78
CA VAL A 30 -1.73 2.18 1.91
C VAL A 30 -2.96 3.07 1.86
N ALA A 31 -4.11 2.54 2.26
CA ALA A 31 -5.33 3.31 2.47
C ALA A 31 -6.05 2.78 3.71
N SER A 32 -6.57 3.69 4.52
CA SER A 32 -7.31 3.39 5.75
C SER A 32 -8.65 4.10 5.73
N GLY A 33 -9.65 3.52 6.40
CA GLY A 33 -10.93 4.17 6.65
C GLY A 33 -11.89 4.28 5.46
N LEU A 34 -11.74 3.43 4.44
CA LEU A 34 -12.64 3.46 3.27
C LEU A 34 -14.07 3.03 3.66
N PRO A 35 -15.11 3.65 3.07
CA PRO A 35 -16.49 3.36 3.42
C PRO A 35 -16.93 1.96 2.97
N ASN A 36 -17.84 1.36 3.74
CA ASN A 36 -18.41 0.05 3.46
C ASN A 36 -19.69 0.16 2.62
N ASN A 37 -19.54 0.55 1.35
CA ASN A 37 -20.65 0.80 0.42
C ASN A 37 -21.00 -0.45 -0.42
N ALA A 38 -21.60 -1.45 0.23
CA ALA A 38 -22.14 -2.63 -0.46
C ALA A 38 -23.24 -2.24 -1.48
N PRO A 39 -23.42 -2.98 -2.59
CA PRO A 39 -22.78 -4.26 -2.94
C PRO A 39 -21.56 -4.13 -3.85
N ARG A 40 -21.09 -2.91 -4.17
CA ARG A 40 -20.06 -2.68 -5.20
C ARG A 40 -18.81 -1.92 -4.75
N TRP A 41 -18.81 -1.26 -3.58
CA TRP A 41 -17.66 -0.54 -3.02
C TRP A 41 -16.91 0.33 -4.05
N PRO A 42 -17.59 1.31 -4.69
CA PRO A 42 -17.00 2.10 -5.77
C PRO A 42 -15.72 2.83 -5.35
N GLU A 43 -15.64 3.29 -4.09
CA GLU A 43 -14.47 3.99 -3.54
C GLU A 43 -13.26 3.06 -3.42
N VAL A 44 -13.47 1.84 -2.92
CA VAL A 44 -12.41 0.82 -2.82
C VAL A 44 -11.93 0.42 -4.21
N ASN A 45 -12.86 0.18 -5.13
CA ASN A 45 -12.55 -0.19 -6.51
C ASN A 45 -11.76 0.91 -7.22
N ALA A 46 -12.09 2.18 -7.00
CA ALA A 46 -11.34 3.30 -7.55
C ALA A 46 -9.89 3.29 -7.09
N VAL A 47 -9.64 3.11 -5.78
CA VAL A 47 -8.28 3.04 -5.22
C VAL A 47 -7.51 1.83 -5.75
N VAL A 48 -8.11 0.63 -5.72
CA VAL A 48 -7.45 -0.59 -6.22
C VAL A 48 -7.12 -0.46 -7.70
N LYS A 49 -8.06 0.04 -8.52
CA LYS A 49 -7.85 0.24 -9.96
C LYS A 49 -6.73 1.23 -10.22
N LYS A 50 -6.67 2.34 -9.47
CA LYS A 50 -5.60 3.35 -9.58
C LYS A 50 -4.24 2.72 -9.33
N ILE A 51 -4.08 1.99 -8.22
CA ILE A 51 -2.81 1.31 -7.87
C ILE A 51 -2.40 0.35 -8.99
N LEU A 52 -3.31 -0.49 -9.47
CA LEU A 52 -3.02 -1.48 -10.51
C LEU A 52 -2.64 -0.84 -11.85
N MET A 53 -3.31 0.25 -12.25
CA MET A 53 -3.01 0.95 -13.49
C MET A 53 -1.66 1.68 -13.42
N THR A 54 -1.38 2.36 -12.31
CA THR A 54 -0.08 3.01 -12.08
C THR A 54 1.06 1.99 -12.05
N TYR A 55 0.87 0.88 -11.35
CA TYR A 55 1.83 -0.23 -11.34
C TYR A 55 2.08 -0.78 -12.74
N LYS A 56 1.02 -1.07 -13.50
CA LYS A 56 1.13 -1.57 -14.88
C LYS A 56 1.91 -0.62 -15.79
N ALA A 57 1.80 0.69 -15.58
CA ALA A 57 2.45 1.70 -16.41
C ALA A 57 3.94 1.92 -16.07
N ASP A 58 4.36 1.73 -14.80
CA ASP A 58 5.71 2.09 -14.32
C ASP A 58 6.58 0.88 -13.94
N ALA A 59 5.98 -0.29 -13.72
CA ALA A 59 6.70 -1.50 -13.37
C ALA A 59 7.50 -2.05 -14.55
N ARG A 60 8.67 -2.61 -14.23
CA ARG A 60 9.55 -3.25 -15.20
C ARG A 60 9.19 -4.74 -15.35
N PRO A 61 9.57 -5.38 -16.46
CA PRO A 61 9.37 -6.83 -16.62
C PRO A 61 9.88 -7.59 -15.40
N TRP A 62 9.06 -8.53 -14.92
CA TRP A 62 9.33 -9.41 -13.77
C TRP A 62 9.32 -8.76 -12.38
N GLU A 63 9.09 -7.45 -12.27
CA GLU A 63 8.79 -6.85 -10.97
C GLU A 63 7.42 -7.34 -10.49
N ARG A 64 7.29 -7.63 -9.19
CA ARG A 64 6.01 -7.62 -8.49
C ARG A 64 5.77 -6.23 -7.90
N LEU A 65 4.56 -6.00 -7.40
CA LEU A 65 4.18 -4.74 -6.75
C LEU A 65 5.14 -4.36 -5.60
N ALA A 66 5.59 -5.34 -4.81
CA ALA A 66 6.58 -5.13 -3.75
C ALA A 66 7.94 -4.68 -4.33
N ASP A 67 8.45 -5.40 -5.34
CA ASP A 67 9.74 -5.12 -5.97
C ASP A 67 9.74 -3.72 -6.64
N TRP A 68 8.60 -3.34 -7.23
CA TRP A 68 8.38 -2.00 -7.79
C TRP A 68 8.45 -0.92 -6.71
N ILE A 69 7.72 -1.10 -5.59
CA ILE A 69 7.71 -0.15 -4.46
C ILE A 69 9.11 -0.03 -3.86
N ASP A 70 9.84 -1.13 -3.69
CA ASP A 70 11.21 -1.11 -3.17
C ASP A 70 12.17 -0.32 -4.07
N ARG A 71 11.97 -0.37 -5.39
CA ARG A 71 12.76 0.41 -6.36
C ARG A 71 12.45 1.91 -6.29
N ILE A 72 11.17 2.29 -6.37
CA ILE A 72 10.77 3.71 -6.45
C ILE A 72 10.78 4.40 -5.09
N GLY A 73 10.55 3.64 -4.01
CA GLY A 73 10.34 4.10 -2.66
C GLY A 73 8.88 4.50 -2.38
N TRP A 74 8.47 4.37 -1.11
CA TRP A 74 7.12 4.73 -0.65
C TRP A 74 6.69 6.16 -1.00
N PRO A 75 7.51 7.21 -0.85
CA PRO A 75 7.10 8.58 -1.22
C PRO A 75 6.65 8.69 -2.68
N ARG A 76 7.41 8.08 -3.61
CA ARG A 76 7.07 8.06 -5.04
C ARG A 76 5.86 7.19 -5.34
N PHE A 77 5.63 6.12 -4.57
CA PHE A 77 4.41 5.33 -4.70
C PHE A 77 3.17 6.17 -4.37
N PHE A 78 3.16 6.88 -3.25
CA PHE A 78 2.02 7.73 -2.86
C PHE A 78 1.78 8.87 -3.85
N GLU A 79 2.85 9.50 -4.34
CA GLU A 79 2.79 10.51 -5.40
C GLU A 79 2.19 9.96 -6.71
N LYS A 80 2.72 8.84 -7.23
CA LYS A 80 2.26 8.25 -8.51
C LYS A 80 0.85 7.67 -8.43
N CYS A 81 0.45 7.14 -7.28
CA CYS A 81 -0.89 6.60 -7.07
C CYS A 81 -1.90 7.68 -6.67
N ASP A 82 -1.46 8.91 -6.42
CA ASP A 82 -2.32 10.02 -5.96
C ASP A 82 -3.11 9.63 -4.70
N LEU A 83 -2.37 9.08 -3.72
CA LEU A 83 -2.93 8.60 -2.46
C LEU A 83 -2.44 9.45 -1.29
N PRO A 84 -3.33 9.86 -0.37
CA PRO A 84 -2.92 10.61 0.80
C PRO A 84 -2.14 9.72 1.78
N PHE A 85 -0.94 10.14 2.15
CA PHE A 85 -0.23 9.53 3.28
C PHE A 85 -0.79 10.10 4.59
N THR A 86 -1.42 9.25 5.39
CA THR A 86 -2.04 9.65 6.66
C THR A 86 -1.34 9.02 7.86
N LYS A 87 -1.54 9.58 9.06
CA LYS A 87 -0.96 9.05 10.30
C LYS A 87 -1.31 7.59 10.57
N TYR A 88 -2.45 7.11 10.07
CA TYR A 88 -2.94 5.74 10.25
C TYR A 88 -2.10 4.69 9.50
N LEU A 89 -1.23 5.13 8.59
CA LEU A 89 -0.31 4.26 7.86
C LEU A 89 1.03 4.07 8.59
N ILE A 90 1.27 4.85 9.65
CA ILE A 90 2.45 4.72 10.51
C ILE A 90 2.14 3.66 11.57
N ASP A 91 2.96 2.62 11.62
CA ASP A 91 2.81 1.54 12.58
C ASP A 91 3.16 2.02 14.00
N ASP A 92 2.17 2.01 14.89
CA ASP A 92 2.27 2.44 16.29
C ASP A 92 2.32 1.28 17.29
N TRP A 93 2.39 0.04 16.81
CA TRP A 93 2.51 -1.12 17.68
C TRP A 93 3.83 -1.08 18.46
N ARG A 94 3.84 -1.53 19.71
CA ARG A 94 5.01 -1.40 20.62
C ARG A 94 6.33 -1.92 20.03
N GLY A 95 6.29 -2.94 19.18
CA GLY A 95 7.46 -3.50 18.51
C GLY A 95 7.81 -2.88 17.16
N SER A 96 7.04 -1.92 16.65
CA SER A 96 7.09 -1.44 15.27
C SER A 96 8.27 -0.54 14.93
N ARG A 97 9.13 -0.19 15.89
CA ARG A 97 10.18 0.82 15.70
C ARG A 97 11.08 0.55 14.50
N TYR A 98 11.30 -0.73 14.16
CA TYR A 98 12.10 -1.15 13.00
C TYR A 98 11.44 -0.86 11.64
N ASN A 99 10.14 -0.55 11.60
CA ASN A 99 9.43 -0.14 10.38
C ASN A 99 9.67 1.33 10.01
N LEU A 100 10.16 2.15 10.94
CA LEU A 100 10.43 3.57 10.71
C LEU A 100 11.76 3.77 9.99
N ASN A 101 11.85 4.82 9.18
CA ASN A 101 13.10 5.17 8.53
C ASN A 101 14.11 5.72 9.56
N ALA A 102 15.20 4.99 9.77
CA ALA A 102 16.31 5.38 10.65
C ALA A 102 17.54 5.89 9.85
N SER A 103 17.32 6.38 8.62
CA SER A 103 18.37 6.83 7.69
C SER A 103 18.03 8.20 7.08
N ASN A 104 19.08 8.95 6.73
CA ASN A 104 18.98 10.21 5.98
C ASN A 104 18.73 10.00 4.47
N HIS A 105 18.64 8.75 4.00
CA HIS A 105 18.34 8.45 2.60
C HIS A 105 16.86 8.69 2.29
N ILE A 106 16.52 9.96 2.06
CA ILE A 106 15.19 10.41 1.64
C ILE A 106 15.25 10.99 0.22
N ARG A 107 14.16 10.84 -0.52
CA ARG A 107 13.98 11.45 -1.85
C ARG A 107 12.93 12.55 -1.72
N PHE A 108 13.22 13.72 -2.27
CA PHE A 108 12.30 14.85 -2.39
C PHE A 108 11.54 14.80 -3.73
#